data_AF-A0A4Z2ETJ2-F1
#
_entry.id   AF-A0A4Z2ETJ2-F1
#
_cell.length_a   1.000
_cell.length_b   1.000
_cell.length_c   1.000
_cell.angle_alpha   90.00
_cell.angle_beta   90.00
_cell.angle_gamma   90.00
#
_symmetry.space_group_name_H-M   'P 1'
#
loop_
_entity.id
_entity.type
_entity.pdbx_description
1 polymer ?
#
loop_
_entity_poly.entity_id
_entity_poly.type
_entity_poly.pdbx_seq_one_letter_code
_entity_poly.pdbx_strand_id
1 'polypeptide(L)'
;MVELSKETLMSPVLWASGVELSKVMRTRAKEIEVKLLLFAIQRTTNFEVLLAKRFTGCTLTDTPGQKKPESPLAPTNPFLDDEGGEDVGGDKDEDLAKPRKPKAPDNPFHGIVSKCFEPHLYVYIESQDKNLGELIDRFVADFKAQGPPKASTEEGGAVLPSCADLFVYYKKCMVQCSQLSTGEPMIALTTIFQKFLREYAWKILSGNLPK
;
A
#
# COMPACT_ATOMS: atom_id res chain seq x y z
N MET A 1 30.40 -1.95 8.36
CA MET A 1 30.80 -0.56 8.03
C MET A 1 29.70 0.26 7.33
N VAL A 2 28.54 -0.35 6.98
CA VAL A 2 27.41 0.37 6.34
C VAL A 2 26.38 0.86 7.38
N GLU A 3 26.33 0.27 8.57
CA GLU A 3 25.41 0.70 9.65
C GLU A 3 25.85 2.00 10.35
N LEU A 4 27.16 2.23 10.53
CA LEU A 4 27.67 3.46 11.16
C LEU A 4 27.33 4.74 10.37
N SER A 5 27.10 4.62 9.06
CA SER A 5 26.82 5.80 8.22
C SER A 5 25.37 6.29 8.31
N LYS A 6 24.43 5.47 8.81
CA LYS A 6 23.04 5.92 9.03
C LYS A 6 22.91 6.75 10.31
N GLU A 7 23.74 6.47 11.32
CA GLU A 7 23.71 7.16 12.62
C GLU A 7 24.42 8.53 12.61
N THR A 8 25.46 8.72 11.78
CA THR A 8 26.30 9.94 11.84
C THR A 8 25.74 11.17 11.11
N LEU A 9 24.63 11.05 10.37
CA LEU A 9 24.02 12.19 9.64
C LEU A 9 22.53 12.40 9.96
N MET A 10 21.98 11.66 10.93
CA MET A 10 20.61 11.88 11.39
C MET A 10 20.63 13.05 12.37
N SER A 11 20.23 14.23 11.88
CA SER A 11 20.27 15.49 12.65
C SER A 11 19.71 15.27 14.07
N PRO A 12 20.45 15.56 15.16
CA PRO A 12 20.02 15.29 16.55
C PRO A 12 18.63 15.83 16.89
N VAL A 13 18.21 16.89 16.19
CA VAL A 13 16.90 17.53 16.26
C VAL A 13 15.77 16.61 15.77
N LEU A 14 15.99 15.85 14.70
CA LEU A 14 15.00 14.91 14.14
C LEU A 14 14.78 13.72 15.07
N TRP A 15 15.87 13.18 15.62
CA TRP A 15 15.81 12.14 16.65
C TRP A 15 15.08 12.62 17.90
N ALA A 16 15.44 13.81 18.42
CA ALA A 16 14.79 14.40 19.58
C ALA A 16 13.28 14.62 19.35
N SER A 17 12.91 15.07 18.14
CA SER A 17 11.50 15.26 17.76
C SER A 17 10.71 13.94 17.75
N GLY A 18 11.31 12.86 17.23
CA GLY A 18 10.70 11.53 17.25
C GLY A 18 10.53 10.97 18.67
N VAL A 19 11.51 11.20 19.55
CA VAL A 19 11.46 10.77 20.95
C VAL A 19 10.37 11.53 21.72
N GLU A 20 10.27 12.85 21.55
CA GLU A 20 9.25 13.65 22.24
C GLU A 20 7.84 13.30 21.75
N LEU A 21 7.66 13.09 20.45
CA LEU A 21 6.39 12.63 19.89
C LEU A 21 6.00 11.24 20.43
N SER A 22 6.96 10.32 20.52
CA SER A 22 6.75 9.00 21.12
C SER A 22 6.33 9.07 22.60
N LYS A 23 6.83 10.08 23.33
CA LYS A 23 6.47 10.33 24.73
C LYS A 23 5.05 10.89 24.84
N VAL A 24 4.68 11.85 23.99
CA VAL A 24 3.32 12.42 23.95
C VAL A 24 2.30 11.35 23.56
N MET A 25 2.58 10.56 22.52
CA MET A 25 1.71 9.46 22.08
C MET A 25 1.45 8.45 23.22
N ARG A 26 2.50 8.04 23.95
CA ARG A 26 2.36 7.15 25.11
C ARG A 26 1.57 7.78 26.26
N THR A 27 1.82 9.05 26.57
CA THR A 27 1.16 9.74 27.69
C THR A 27 -0.34 9.92 27.43
N ARG A 28 -0.73 10.15 26.17
CA ARG A 28 -2.11 10.40 25.76
C ARG A 28 -2.71 9.25 24.95
N ALA A 29 -2.21 8.03 25.12
CA ALA A 29 -2.60 6.89 24.28
C ALA A 29 -4.13 6.62 24.26
N LYS A 30 -4.81 6.91 25.38
CA LYS A 30 -6.27 6.73 25.52
C LYS A 30 -7.10 7.79 24.78
N GLU A 31 -6.51 8.93 24.42
CA GLU A 31 -7.16 10.03 23.70
C GLU A 31 -6.96 9.92 22.18
N ILE A 32 -6.18 8.93 21.71
CA ILE A 32 -5.85 8.78 20.30
C ILE A 32 -7.05 8.21 19.56
N GLU A 33 -7.70 9.04 18.75
CA GLU A 33 -8.73 8.60 17.81
C GLU A 33 -8.11 8.15 16.47
N VAL A 34 -8.77 7.21 15.79
CA VAL A 34 -8.33 6.72 14.47
C VAL A 34 -8.11 7.85 13.45
N LYS A 35 -8.99 8.86 13.42
CA LYS A 35 -8.86 9.99 12.47
C LYS A 35 -7.63 10.83 12.76
N LEU A 36 -7.36 11.11 14.04
CA LEU A 36 -6.19 11.86 14.47
C LEU A 36 -4.91 11.07 14.21
N LEU A 37 -4.92 9.77 14.50
CA LEU A 37 -3.80 8.86 14.25
C LEU A 37 -3.44 8.82 12.76
N LEU A 38 -4.42 8.59 11.89
CA LEU A 38 -4.22 8.57 10.43
C LEU A 38 -3.71 9.92 9.92
N PHE A 39 -4.28 11.02 10.41
CA PHE A 39 -3.85 12.36 10.04
C PHE A 39 -2.39 12.62 10.44
N ALA A 40 -2.00 12.24 11.66
CA ALA A 40 -0.64 12.42 12.16
C ALA A 40 0.38 11.57 11.39
N ILE A 41 0.05 10.30 11.10
CA ILE A 41 0.89 9.40 10.29
C ILE A 41 1.06 9.98 8.87
N GLN A 42 -0.01 10.44 8.24
CA GLN A 42 0.07 11.02 6.90
C GLN A 42 0.94 12.28 6.88
N ARG A 43 0.77 13.18 7.86
CA ARG A 43 1.54 14.43 7.95
C ARG A 43 3.02 14.16 8.19
N THR A 44 3.35 13.22 9.08
CA THR A 44 4.75 12.86 9.39
C THR A 44 5.41 12.11 8.24
N THR A 45 4.73 11.18 7.59
CA THR A 45 5.25 10.48 6.40
C THR A 45 5.48 11.46 5.24
N ASN A 46 4.55 12.39 5.00
CA ASN A 46 4.74 13.44 3.99
C ASN A 46 5.94 14.33 4.31
N PHE A 47 6.13 14.68 5.58
CA PHE A 47 7.28 15.44 6.03
C PHE A 47 8.59 14.68 5.79
N GLU A 48 8.66 13.38 6.09
CA GLU A 48 9.81 12.53 5.79
C GLU A 48 10.12 12.47 4.28
N VAL A 49 9.09 12.42 3.43
CA VAL A 49 9.26 12.47 1.97
C VAL A 49 9.82 13.83 1.54
N LEU A 50 9.39 14.93 2.15
CA LEU A 50 9.92 16.27 1.87
C LEU A 50 11.38 16.40 2.32
N LEU A 51 11.74 15.83 3.47
CA LEU A 51 13.13 15.77 3.93
C LEU A 51 14.00 15.00 2.94
N ALA A 52 13.52 13.86 2.45
CA ALA A 52 14.19 13.10 1.39
C ALA A 52 14.48 14.02 0.19
N LYS A 53 13.44 14.65 -0.37
CA LYS A 53 13.57 15.52 -1.54
C LYS A 53 14.56 16.66 -1.35
N ARG A 54 14.61 17.25 -0.15
CA ARG A 54 15.47 18.40 0.17
C ARG A 54 16.90 18.01 0.48
N PHE A 55 17.13 16.93 1.22
CA PHE A 55 18.44 16.57 1.77
C PHE A 55 19.15 15.44 1.01
N THR A 56 18.48 14.70 0.12
CA THR A 56 19.13 13.69 -0.76
C THR A 56 19.52 14.22 -2.13
N GLY A 57 19.56 15.55 -2.30
CA GLY A 57 20.20 16.17 -3.46
C GLY A 57 19.40 16.26 -4.76
N CYS A 58 18.11 15.87 -4.81
CA CYS A 58 17.28 16.10 -6.00
C CYS A 58 17.04 17.60 -6.33
N THR A 59 17.44 18.52 -5.43
CA THR A 59 17.41 19.98 -5.65
C THR A 59 18.79 20.56 -6.02
N LEU A 60 19.89 19.79 -5.94
CA LEU A 60 21.26 20.29 -6.14
C LEU A 60 21.96 19.74 -7.38
N THR A 61 21.28 18.96 -8.23
CA THR A 61 21.87 18.47 -9.49
C THR A 61 21.53 19.35 -10.71
N ASP A 62 21.03 20.57 -10.50
CA ASP A 62 21.01 21.58 -11.56
C ASP A 62 22.27 22.48 -11.43
N THR A 63 23.42 21.89 -11.72
CA THR A 63 24.63 22.62 -12.12
C THR A 63 25.25 21.89 -13.31
N PRO A 64 25.60 22.62 -14.39
CA PRO A 64 25.89 22.04 -15.70
C PRO A 64 27.30 21.45 -15.69
N GLY A 65 27.46 20.13 -15.86
CA GLY A 65 28.83 19.62 -16.03
C GLY A 65 29.14 18.13 -15.81
N GLN A 66 28.19 17.23 -15.55
CA GLN A 66 28.51 15.79 -15.52
C GLN A 66 28.04 15.08 -16.78
N LYS A 67 29.02 14.90 -17.67
CA LYS A 67 28.95 14.07 -18.87
C LYS A 67 28.54 12.65 -18.52
N LYS A 68 27.42 12.24 -19.10
CA LYS A 68 27.04 10.85 -19.35
C LYS A 68 28.23 10.11 -20.00
N PRO A 69 28.58 8.88 -19.60
CA PRO A 69 29.50 8.08 -20.39
C PRO A 69 28.77 7.64 -21.66
N GLU A 70 28.98 8.37 -22.75
CA GLU A 70 28.64 7.95 -24.11
C GLU A 70 29.67 6.94 -24.58
N SER A 71 29.21 5.72 -24.85
CA SER A 71 29.90 4.77 -25.73
C SER A 71 29.36 4.92 -27.17
N PRO A 72 30.19 4.66 -28.19
CA PRO A 72 30.15 5.38 -29.45
C PRO A 72 29.51 4.56 -30.58
N LEU A 73 28.50 5.12 -31.27
CA LEU A 73 28.15 4.72 -32.63
C LEU A 73 27.67 5.95 -33.42
N ALA A 74 28.59 6.44 -34.26
CA ALA A 74 28.46 6.72 -35.70
C ALA A 74 27.26 7.54 -36.27
N PRO A 75 27.48 8.22 -37.42
CA PRO A 75 26.89 9.51 -37.71
C PRO A 75 25.67 9.47 -38.64
N THR A 76 24.85 10.52 -38.51
CA THR A 76 24.37 11.36 -39.62
C THR A 76 23.32 10.83 -40.60
N ASN A 77 22.12 11.39 -40.38
CA ASN A 77 21.14 11.88 -41.35
C ASN A 77 20.18 10.94 -42.11
N PRO A 78 18.95 11.44 -42.32
CA PRO A 78 17.76 10.67 -42.68
C PRO A 78 17.32 11.03 -44.11
N PHE A 79 18.08 10.59 -45.10
CA PHE A 79 17.69 10.68 -46.50
C PHE A 79 17.98 9.33 -47.17
N LEU A 80 16.88 8.65 -47.48
CA LEU A 80 16.63 7.64 -48.53
C LEU A 80 17.84 7.32 -49.45
N ASP A 81 18.15 6.03 -49.63
CA ASP A 81 17.61 5.26 -50.76
C ASP A 81 17.92 3.75 -50.66
N ASP A 82 17.03 3.01 -51.31
CA ASP A 82 16.81 1.58 -51.45
C ASP A 82 17.97 0.76 -52.05
N GLU A 83 18.15 -0.49 -51.60
CA GLU A 83 18.45 -1.70 -52.41
C GLU A 83 19.10 -2.85 -51.58
N GLY A 84 18.40 -3.99 -51.57
CA GLY A 84 18.95 -5.32 -51.85
C GLY A 84 19.88 -6.00 -50.83
N GLY A 85 19.43 -7.12 -50.25
CA GLY A 85 20.33 -8.13 -49.70
C GLY A 85 19.66 -9.14 -48.75
N GLU A 86 19.32 -10.30 -49.27
CA GLU A 86 18.69 -11.44 -48.62
C GLU A 86 19.57 -12.13 -47.53
N ASP A 87 18.88 -12.96 -46.73
CA ASP A 87 19.33 -14.29 -46.25
C ASP A 87 19.57 -14.51 -44.73
N VAL A 88 18.55 -15.15 -44.14
CA VAL A 88 18.60 -16.36 -43.27
C VAL A 88 19.05 -16.26 -41.80
N GLY A 89 18.05 -16.40 -40.91
CA GLY A 89 17.83 -17.66 -40.19
C GLY A 89 18.30 -17.77 -38.73
N GLY A 90 17.37 -18.14 -37.83
CA GLY A 90 17.71 -18.82 -36.58
C GLY A 90 16.82 -18.48 -35.38
N ASP A 91 15.77 -19.29 -35.18
CA ASP A 91 14.80 -19.31 -34.07
C ASP A 91 15.39 -19.80 -32.72
N LYS A 92 14.64 -19.54 -31.62
CA LYS A 92 14.75 -20.02 -30.21
C LYS A 92 15.72 -19.25 -29.28
N ASP A 93 15.38 -18.86 -28.05
CA ASP A 93 14.58 -19.55 -27.02
C ASP A 93 14.00 -18.54 -26.00
N GLU A 94 12.92 -18.94 -25.32
CA GLU A 94 12.30 -18.24 -24.19
C GLU A 94 13.22 -18.29 -22.95
N ASP A 95 13.42 -17.16 -22.26
CA ASP A 95 13.85 -17.19 -20.85
C ASP A 95 13.03 -16.21 -19.99
N LEU A 96 12.12 -16.83 -19.27
CA LEU A 96 11.18 -16.26 -18.32
C LEU A 96 11.80 -16.27 -16.91
N ALA A 97 12.80 -15.44 -16.61
CA ALA A 97 13.24 -15.28 -15.21
C ALA A 97 14.07 -14.02 -14.94
N LYS A 98 13.41 -12.88 -14.67
CA LYS A 98 14.03 -11.86 -13.81
C LYS A 98 13.01 -11.24 -12.86
N PRO A 99 13.14 -11.46 -11.53
CA PRO A 99 12.31 -10.77 -10.55
C PRO A 99 12.55 -9.27 -10.70
N ARG A 100 11.50 -8.53 -11.08
CA ARG A 100 11.49 -7.07 -10.97
C ARG A 100 11.56 -6.73 -9.48
N LYS A 101 12.77 -6.51 -8.95
CA LYS A 101 12.97 -5.89 -7.64
C LYS A 101 12.21 -4.56 -7.62
N PRO A 102 11.35 -4.29 -6.64
CA PRO A 102 10.71 -2.99 -6.50
C PRO A 102 11.81 -1.93 -6.33
N LYS A 103 12.01 -1.10 -7.36
CA LYS A 103 12.84 0.10 -7.27
C LYS A 103 12.02 1.21 -6.60
N ALA A 104 11.85 1.14 -5.29
CA ALA A 104 11.66 2.37 -4.52
C ALA A 104 13.07 2.82 -4.11
N PRO A 105 13.48 4.07 -4.40
CA PRO A 105 14.63 4.62 -3.70
C PRO A 105 14.28 4.62 -2.21
N ASP A 106 15.00 3.83 -1.41
CA ASP A 106 14.84 3.80 0.04
C ASP A 106 15.00 5.24 0.55
N ASN A 107 13.88 5.88 0.92
CA ASN A 107 13.91 7.21 1.49
C ASN A 107 14.68 7.11 2.82
N PRO A 108 15.85 7.74 2.97
CA PRO A 108 16.66 7.64 4.17
C PRO A 108 15.99 8.24 5.41
N PHE A 109 14.93 9.03 5.23
CA PHE A 109 14.12 9.60 6.29
C PHE A 109 12.85 8.81 6.62
N HIS A 110 12.54 7.75 5.86
CA HIS A 110 11.36 6.93 6.11
C HIS A 110 11.46 6.23 7.47
N GLY A 111 10.45 6.42 8.31
CA GLY A 111 10.38 5.78 9.62
C GLY A 111 11.19 6.47 10.72
N ILE A 112 11.78 7.65 10.47
CA ILE A 112 12.49 8.39 11.53
C ILE A 112 11.52 8.92 12.57
N VAL A 113 10.36 9.41 12.12
CA VAL A 113 9.30 9.96 12.97
C VAL A 113 8.07 9.04 12.92
N SER A 114 7.69 8.54 11.75
CA SER A 114 6.48 7.76 11.53
C SER A 114 6.45 6.43 12.31
N LYS A 115 7.61 5.85 12.69
CA LYS A 115 7.67 4.64 13.53
C LYS A 115 7.08 4.82 14.93
N CYS A 116 6.98 6.05 15.46
CA CYS A 116 6.40 6.27 16.79
C CYS A 116 4.92 5.90 16.89
N PHE A 117 4.24 5.79 15.74
CA PHE A 117 2.81 5.46 15.68
C PHE A 117 2.55 3.96 15.65
N GLU A 118 3.54 3.12 15.31
CA GLU A 118 3.38 1.65 15.23
C GLU A 118 2.74 1.03 16.48
N PRO A 119 3.16 1.39 17.73
CA PRO A 119 2.58 0.83 18.94
C PRO A 119 1.11 1.20 19.17
N HIS A 120 0.59 2.20 18.44
CA HIS A 120 -0.77 2.72 18.57
C HIS A 120 -1.65 2.33 17.39
N LEU A 121 -1.13 1.55 16.42
CA LEU A 121 -1.90 1.10 15.25
C LEU A 121 -3.03 0.13 15.61
N TYR A 122 -3.03 -0.46 16.81
CA TYR A 122 -4.17 -1.26 17.29
C TYR A 122 -5.49 -0.47 17.27
N VAL A 123 -5.46 0.85 17.51
CA VAL A 123 -6.64 1.72 17.44
C VAL A 123 -7.26 1.71 16.04
N TYR A 124 -6.43 1.66 14.99
CA TYR A 124 -6.92 1.51 13.62
C TYR A 124 -7.56 0.15 13.42
N ILE A 125 -6.94 -0.92 13.91
CA ILE A 125 -7.45 -2.29 13.79
C ILE A 125 -8.79 -2.47 14.50
N GLU A 126 -8.93 -1.99 15.74
CA GLU A 126 -10.20 -2.00 16.48
C GLU A 126 -11.29 -1.19 15.76
N SER A 127 -10.92 -0.05 15.18
CA SER A 127 -11.82 0.73 14.34
C SER A 127 -12.29 -0.07 13.13
N GLN A 128 -11.40 -0.76 12.41
CA GLN A 128 -11.78 -1.59 11.26
C GLN A 128 -12.69 -2.76 11.68
N ASP A 129 -12.43 -3.42 12.82
CA ASP A 129 -13.29 -4.49 13.34
C ASP A 129 -14.71 -3.99 13.59
N LYS A 130 -14.86 -2.85 14.29
CA LYS A 130 -16.17 -2.25 14.56
C LYS A 130 -16.91 -1.85 13.27
N ASN A 131 -16.23 -1.17 12.35
CA ASN A 131 -16.85 -0.74 11.08
C ASN A 131 -17.29 -1.94 10.23
N LEU A 132 -16.53 -3.03 10.23
CA LEU A 132 -16.92 -4.25 9.52
C LEU A 132 -18.12 -4.94 10.18
N GLY A 133 -18.20 -4.96 11.51
CA GLY A 133 -19.38 -5.43 12.22
C GLY A 133 -20.65 -4.67 11.80
N GLU A 134 -20.58 -3.33 11.83
CA GLU A 134 -21.68 -2.47 11.39
C GLU A 134 -22.04 -2.70 9.91
N LEU A 135 -21.04 -2.93 9.05
CA LEU A 135 -21.24 -3.22 7.63
C LEU A 135 -21.96 -4.55 7.41
N ILE A 136 -21.56 -5.61 8.12
CA ILE A 136 -22.23 -6.91 8.06
C ILE A 136 -23.67 -6.80 8.56
N ASP A 137 -23.91 -6.14 9.68
CA ASP A 137 -25.26 -6.00 10.24
C ASP A 137 -26.17 -5.21 9.30
N ARG A 138 -25.64 -4.18 8.63
CA ARG A 138 -26.34 -3.47 7.56
C ARG A 138 -26.68 -4.40 6.40
N PHE A 139 -25.74 -5.21 5.92
CA PHE A 139 -26.00 -6.17 4.85
C PHE A 139 -27.07 -7.20 5.23
N VAL A 140 -27.10 -7.65 6.49
CA VAL A 140 -28.14 -8.54 7.00
C VAL A 140 -29.50 -7.85 7.00
N ALA A 141 -29.58 -6.59 7.43
CA ALA A 141 -30.81 -5.82 7.44
C ALA A 141 -31.33 -5.57 6.01
N ASP A 142 -30.44 -5.15 5.10
CA ASP A 142 -30.76 -4.89 3.70
C ASP A 142 -31.23 -6.19 3.00
N PHE A 143 -30.58 -7.33 3.29
CA PHE A 143 -30.98 -8.63 2.76
C PHE A 143 -32.38 -9.04 3.25
N LYS A 144 -32.70 -8.81 4.53
CA LYS A 144 -34.05 -9.09 5.07
C LYS A 144 -35.11 -8.17 4.48
N ALA A 145 -34.77 -6.92 4.19
CA ALA A 145 -35.69 -5.93 3.64
C ALA A 145 -35.97 -6.12 2.14
N GLN A 146 -34.93 -6.41 1.34
CA GLN A 146 -35.04 -6.62 -0.11
C GLN A 146 -35.49 -8.04 -0.47
N GLY A 147 -35.32 -9.01 0.44
CA GLY A 147 -35.56 -10.42 0.18
C GLY A 147 -34.47 -11.06 -0.69
N PRO A 148 -34.52 -12.39 -0.92
CA PRO A 148 -33.58 -13.06 -1.80
C PRO A 148 -33.65 -12.44 -3.20
N PRO A 149 -32.50 -12.15 -3.86
CA PRO A 149 -32.53 -11.71 -5.25
C PRO A 149 -33.29 -12.75 -6.06
N LYS A 150 -34.28 -12.30 -6.85
CA LYS A 150 -34.95 -13.18 -7.80
C LYS A 150 -33.86 -13.76 -8.69
N ALA A 151 -33.58 -15.05 -8.52
CA ALA A 151 -32.68 -15.79 -9.39
C ALA A 151 -33.29 -15.76 -10.79
N SER A 152 -32.91 -14.77 -11.58
CA SER A 152 -33.13 -14.80 -13.02
C SER A 152 -32.30 -15.98 -13.53
N THR A 153 -33.03 -16.99 -13.99
CA THR A 153 -32.57 -18.22 -14.63
C THR A 153 -31.39 -17.96 -15.58
N GLU A 154 -30.54 -18.99 -15.71
CA GLU A 154 -29.41 -19.17 -16.65
C GLU A 154 -28.02 -19.09 -15.96
N GLU A 155 -27.57 -20.25 -15.48
CA GLU A 155 -26.19 -20.75 -15.35
C GLU A 155 -25.11 -20.03 -14.51
N GLY A 156 -25.39 -18.91 -13.86
CA GLY A 156 -24.44 -18.30 -12.91
C GLY A 156 -25.13 -17.96 -11.60
N GLY A 157 -24.70 -18.55 -10.49
CA GLY A 157 -25.20 -18.19 -9.16
C GLY A 157 -25.15 -16.68 -8.96
N ALA A 158 -26.31 -16.05 -8.71
CA ALA A 158 -26.40 -14.60 -8.56
C ALA A 158 -25.56 -14.14 -7.37
N VAL A 159 -24.46 -13.44 -7.62
CA VAL A 159 -23.63 -12.84 -6.58
C VAL A 159 -24.38 -11.65 -6.00
N LEU A 160 -24.58 -11.65 -4.69
CA LEU A 160 -25.26 -10.54 -4.02
C LEU A 160 -24.43 -9.26 -4.15
N PRO A 161 -25.05 -8.09 -4.39
CA PRO A 161 -24.34 -6.82 -4.45
C PRO A 161 -23.57 -6.50 -3.16
N SER A 162 -24.05 -6.98 -2.00
CA SER A 162 -23.35 -6.86 -0.72
C SER A 162 -21.97 -7.56 -0.69
N CYS A 163 -21.78 -8.62 -1.48
CA CYS A 163 -20.48 -9.29 -1.61
C CYS A 163 -19.47 -8.39 -2.34
N ALA A 164 -19.90 -7.72 -3.42
CA ALA A 164 -19.05 -6.79 -4.14
C ALA A 164 -18.62 -5.61 -3.24
N ASP A 165 -19.57 -5.04 -2.49
CA ASP A 165 -19.29 -3.95 -1.55
C ASP A 165 -18.31 -4.37 -0.44
N LEU A 166 -18.44 -5.59 0.08
CA LEU A 166 -17.52 -6.15 1.07
C LEU A 166 -16.08 -6.21 0.54
N PHE A 167 -15.88 -6.72 -0.68
CA PHE A 167 -14.56 -6.81 -1.28
C PHE A 167 -13.97 -5.43 -1.64
N VAL A 168 -14.81 -4.49 -2.09
CA VAL A 168 -14.39 -3.10 -2.29
C VAL A 168 -13.92 -2.49 -0.97
N TYR A 169 -14.60 -2.77 0.13
CA TYR A 169 -14.20 -2.33 1.46
C TYR A 169 -12.86 -2.96 1.89
N TYR A 170 -12.71 -4.28 1.78
CA TYR A 170 -11.43 -4.96 2.10
C TYR A 170 -10.25 -4.42 1.30
N LYS A 171 -10.45 -4.17 0.00
CA LYS A 171 -9.41 -3.54 -0.84
C LYS A 171 -9.02 -2.18 -0.30
N LYS A 172 -9.98 -1.33 0.07
CA LYS A 172 -9.71 0.00 0.66
C LYS A 172 -8.92 -0.11 1.96
N CYS A 173 -9.33 -0.99 2.87
CA CYS A 173 -8.65 -1.22 4.13
C CYS A 173 -7.23 -1.75 3.93
N MET A 174 -7.01 -2.67 2.99
CA MET A 174 -5.69 -3.21 2.68
C MET A 174 -4.75 -2.16 2.09
N VAL A 175 -5.25 -1.34 1.16
CA VAL A 175 -4.48 -0.21 0.60
C VAL A 175 -4.12 0.79 1.70
N GLN A 176 -5.08 1.15 2.56
CA GLN A 176 -4.82 2.06 3.68
C GLN A 176 -3.81 1.46 4.66
N CYS A 177 -4.02 0.23 5.11
CA CYS A 177 -3.14 -0.41 6.07
C CYS A 177 -1.72 -0.53 5.53
N SER A 178 -1.54 -0.82 4.23
CA SER A 178 -0.21 -0.89 3.60
C SER A 178 0.59 0.42 3.67
N GLN A 179 -0.10 1.56 3.77
CA GLN A 179 0.52 2.88 3.93
C GLN A 179 0.82 3.20 5.40
N LEU A 180 0.15 2.53 6.34
CA LEU A 180 0.37 2.69 7.78
C LEU A 180 1.46 1.76 8.29
N SER A 181 1.44 0.50 7.86
CA SER A 181 2.41 -0.53 8.23
C SER A 181 2.28 -1.76 7.33
N THR A 182 3.38 -2.49 7.14
CA THR A 182 3.42 -3.80 6.49
C THR A 182 3.67 -4.96 7.46
N GLY A 183 3.69 -4.69 8.78
CA GLY A 183 4.00 -5.66 9.83
C GLY A 183 2.78 -6.26 10.52
N GLU A 184 2.84 -6.39 11.85
CA GLU A 184 1.78 -6.99 12.68
C GLU A 184 0.36 -6.42 12.44
N PRO A 185 0.14 -5.11 12.24
CA PRO A 185 -1.19 -4.58 11.96
C PRO A 185 -1.82 -5.14 10.68
N MET A 186 -1.03 -5.44 9.65
CA MET A 186 -1.50 -6.05 8.41
C MET A 186 -1.99 -7.49 8.64
N ILE A 187 -1.28 -8.23 9.49
CA ILE A 187 -1.64 -9.60 9.86
C ILE A 187 -2.93 -9.60 10.69
N ALA A 188 -3.04 -8.67 11.66
CA ALA A 188 -4.24 -8.49 12.45
C ALA A 188 -5.46 -8.12 11.57
N LEU A 189 -5.28 -7.21 10.61
CA LEU A 189 -6.32 -6.85 9.65
C LEU A 189 -6.81 -8.05 8.82
N THR A 190 -5.88 -8.90 8.38
CA THR A 190 -6.22 -10.12 7.62
C THR A 190 -7.05 -11.09 8.45
N THR A 191 -6.73 -11.22 9.75
CA THR A 191 -7.49 -12.05 10.68
C THR A 191 -8.93 -11.55 10.85
N ILE A 192 -9.11 -10.23 10.89
CA ILE A 192 -10.44 -9.59 10.93
C ILE A 192 -11.21 -9.89 9.64
N PHE A 193 -10.59 -9.79 8.47
CA PHE A 193 -11.27 -10.13 7.21
C PHE A 193 -11.74 -11.59 7.20
N GLN A 194 -10.92 -12.53 7.68
CA GLN A 194 -11.32 -13.93 7.78
C GLN A 194 -12.53 -14.13 8.71
N LYS A 195 -12.53 -13.47 9.88
CA LYS A 195 -13.66 -13.47 10.83
C LYS A 195 -14.94 -12.98 10.14
N PHE A 196 -14.90 -11.85 9.45
CA PHE A 196 -16.09 -11.28 8.83
C PHE A 196 -16.54 -11.97 7.55
N LEU A 197 -15.64 -12.60 6.78
CA LEU A 197 -16.04 -13.50 5.70
C LEU A 197 -16.85 -14.68 6.22
N ARG A 198 -16.43 -15.26 7.36
CA ARG A 198 -17.17 -16.35 8.00
C ARG A 198 -18.53 -15.87 8.52
N GLU A 199 -18.57 -14.71 9.17
CA GLU A 199 -19.85 -14.12 9.60
C GLU A 199 -20.78 -13.82 8.42
N TYR A 200 -20.27 -13.27 7.32
CA TYR A 200 -21.04 -13.01 6.12
C TYR A 200 -21.64 -14.31 5.56
N ALA A 201 -20.81 -15.36 5.42
CA ALA A 201 -21.27 -16.66 4.96
C ALA A 201 -22.34 -17.27 5.88
N TRP A 202 -22.17 -17.15 7.20
CA TRP A 202 -23.13 -17.67 8.17
C TRP A 202 -24.44 -16.87 8.20
N LYS A 203 -24.37 -15.55 8.31
CA LYS A 203 -25.53 -14.68 8.53
C LYS A 203 -26.33 -14.40 7.26
N ILE A 204 -25.70 -14.40 6.09
CA ILE A 204 -26.33 -14.00 4.82
C ILE A 204 -26.47 -15.19 3.85
N LEU A 205 -25.42 -15.99 3.67
CA LEU A 205 -25.43 -17.07 2.67
C LEU A 205 -26.08 -18.36 3.18
N SER A 206 -25.95 -18.70 4.46
CA SER A 206 -26.47 -19.97 5.01
C SER A 206 -27.99 -20.08 4.98
N GLY A 207 -28.72 -18.96 4.82
CA GLY A 207 -30.16 -18.95 4.58
C GLY A 207 -30.57 -19.25 3.12
N ASN A 208 -29.61 -19.31 2.18
CA ASN A 208 -29.85 -19.53 0.74
C ASN A 208 -29.24 -20.84 0.21
N LEU A 209 -28.52 -21.62 1.02
CA LEU A 209 -28.04 -22.93 0.56
C LEU A 209 -29.18 -23.96 0.64
N PRO A 210 -29.52 -24.65 -0.47
CA PRO A 210 -30.42 -25.79 -0.41
C PRO A 210 -29.82 -26.88 0.49
N LYS A 211 -30.65 -27.48 1.34
CA LYS A 211 -30.31 -28.67 2.14
C LYS A 211 -30.33 -29.93 1.30
#